data_AF-A0A9X9A6A5-F1
#
_entry.id   AF-A0A9X9A6A5-F1
#
_cell.length_a   1.000
_cell.length_b   1.000
_cell.length_c   1.000
_cell.angle_alpha   90.00
_cell.angle_beta   90.00
_cell.angle_gamma   90.00
#
_symmetry.space_group_name_H-M   'P 1'
#
loop_
_entity.id
_entity.type
_entity.pdbx_description
1 polymer ?
#
loop_
_entity_poly.entity_id
_entity_poly.type
_entity_poly.pdbx_seq_one_letter_code
_entity_poly.pdbx_strand_id
1 'polypeptide(L)'
;VAKFDQDHYEVLLIGGKEDLFNEYVVESKDVNEDGIIEFVRTVRPKGWEDKSHGDSPLFERYIQWSESGIKPIEERYIDIEKGYYVKIPKELIGKITIPDQQKESNSQKFLDTRTNKIWLEVHIFKRKEWFNIKGYSAAIKTASHVYAVPKQSEFEKVKAYIKPLADYQQE
;
A
#
# COMPACT_ATOMS: atom_id res chain seq x y z
N VAL A 1 -12.88 -17.35 -3.26
CA VAL A 1 -13.46 -17.79 -1.98
C VAL A 1 -14.73 -18.54 -2.31
N ALA A 2 -15.07 -19.59 -1.58
CA ALA A 2 -16.27 -20.36 -1.83
C ALA A 2 -17.10 -20.45 -0.56
N LYS A 3 -18.42 -20.45 -0.73
CA LYS A 3 -19.35 -20.85 0.32
C LYS A 3 -19.61 -22.35 0.13
N PHE A 4 -19.51 -23.10 1.23
CA PHE A 4 -19.91 -24.50 1.26
C PHE A 4 -21.16 -24.63 2.12
N ASP A 5 -22.23 -25.16 1.52
CA ASP A 5 -23.49 -25.42 2.21
C ASP A 5 -24.13 -26.68 1.60
N GLN A 6 -24.56 -27.61 2.46
CA GLN A 6 -25.30 -28.83 2.08
C GLN A 6 -24.77 -29.54 0.82
N ASP A 7 -23.47 -29.87 0.81
CA ASP A 7 -22.79 -30.55 -0.31
C ASP A 7 -22.76 -29.78 -1.64
N HIS A 8 -23.08 -28.49 -1.61
CA HIS A 8 -23.03 -27.59 -2.76
C HIS A 8 -21.85 -26.62 -2.65
N TYR A 9 -21.14 -26.47 -3.77
CA TYR A 9 -20.04 -25.54 -3.91
C TYR A 9 -20.52 -24.31 -4.69
N GLU A 10 -20.58 -23.16 -4.01
CA GLU A 10 -20.84 -21.89 -4.65
C GLU A 10 -19.56 -21.04 -4.67
N VAL A 11 -19.04 -20.78 -5.87
CA VAL A 11 -17.96 -19.81 -6.06
C VAL A 11 -18.52 -18.43 -5.74
N LEU A 12 -18.05 -17.83 -4.64
CA LEU A 12 -18.29 -16.42 -4.42
C LEU A 12 -17.41 -15.66 -5.42
N LEU A 13 -18.06 -15.09 -6.44
CA LEU A 13 -17.44 -14.17 -7.36
C LEU A 13 -16.99 -12.94 -6.56
N ILE A 14 -15.70 -12.91 -6.24
CA ILE A 14 -15.03 -11.71 -5.77
C ILE A 14 -15.13 -10.74 -6.94
N GLY A 15 -15.85 -9.62 -6.77
CA GLY A 15 -16.24 -8.75 -7.87
C GLY A 15 -15.07 -8.38 -8.79
N GLY A 16 -15.25 -8.62 -10.10
CA GLY A 16 -14.29 -8.29 -11.16
C GLY A 16 -13.55 -9.50 -11.72
N LYS A 17 -13.23 -9.47 -13.03
CA LYS A 17 -12.16 -10.31 -13.62
C LYS A 17 -10.83 -9.84 -13.03
N GLU A 18 -10.54 -10.16 -11.79
CA GLU A 18 -9.26 -9.85 -11.15
C GLU A 18 -8.51 -11.14 -10.85
N ASP A 19 -7.18 -11.09 -11.05
CA ASP A 19 -6.30 -12.25 -10.95
C ASP A 19 -6.50 -13.00 -9.62
N LEU A 20 -6.79 -14.29 -9.73
CA LEU A 20 -7.04 -15.17 -8.58
C LEU A 20 -5.77 -15.47 -7.78
N PHE A 21 -4.61 -15.07 -8.31
CA PHE A 21 -3.28 -15.35 -7.77
C PHE A 21 -2.56 -14.06 -7.47
N ASN A 22 -1.80 -14.07 -6.38
CA ASN A 22 -0.90 -12.98 -6.06
C ASN A 22 0.29 -13.01 -7.02
N GLU A 23 0.75 -11.84 -7.46
CA GLU A 23 1.92 -11.73 -8.33
C GLU A 23 3.21 -12.11 -7.60
N TYR A 24 3.20 -12.07 -6.27
CA TYR A 24 4.26 -12.57 -5.39
C TYR A 24 3.69 -13.18 -4.10
N VAL A 25 4.51 -13.97 -3.42
CA VAL A 25 4.12 -14.61 -2.15
C VAL A 25 4.04 -13.55 -1.06
N VAL A 26 2.86 -13.44 -0.45
CA VAL A 26 2.62 -12.61 0.74
C VAL A 26 1.89 -13.46 1.76
N GLU A 27 2.27 -13.33 3.02
CA GLU A 27 1.71 -14.11 4.12
C GLU A 27 0.35 -13.56 4.55
N SER A 28 -0.60 -14.47 4.77
CA SER A 28 -1.87 -14.13 5.41
C SER A 28 -1.66 -14.02 6.92
N LYS A 29 -2.20 -12.98 7.56
CA LYS A 29 -2.04 -12.72 8.99
C LYS A 29 -3.21 -11.93 9.53
N ASP A 30 -3.36 -11.94 10.85
CA ASP A 30 -4.29 -11.08 11.59
C ASP A 30 -3.67 -9.67 11.69
N VAL A 31 -4.01 -8.80 10.75
CA VAL A 31 -3.41 -7.44 10.66
C VAL A 31 -4.07 -6.42 11.59
N ASN A 32 -5.19 -6.79 12.20
CA ASN A 32 -6.00 -5.89 13.03
C ASN A 32 -6.09 -6.35 14.50
N GLU A 33 -5.47 -7.49 14.82
CA GLU A 33 -5.42 -8.13 16.15
C GLU A 33 -6.80 -8.52 16.70
N ASP A 34 -7.76 -8.86 15.83
CA ASP A 34 -9.12 -9.28 16.22
C ASP A 34 -9.29 -10.80 16.39
N GLY A 35 -8.23 -11.57 16.13
CA GLY A 35 -8.21 -13.02 16.20
C GLY A 35 -8.60 -13.72 14.89
N ILE A 36 -8.83 -12.99 13.80
CA ILE A 36 -9.17 -13.52 12.48
C ILE A 36 -8.00 -13.29 11.52
N ILE A 37 -7.60 -14.34 10.81
CA ILE A 37 -6.54 -14.23 9.80
C ILE A 37 -7.12 -13.62 8.51
N GLU A 38 -6.59 -12.48 8.09
CA GLU A 38 -6.89 -11.91 6.77
C GLU A 38 -6.12 -12.60 5.65
N PHE A 39 -6.83 -12.85 4.54
CA PHE A 39 -6.18 -13.26 3.30
C PHE A 39 -5.59 -12.04 2.62
N VAL A 40 -4.36 -12.16 2.12
CA VAL A 40 -3.70 -11.08 1.40
C VAL A 40 -3.80 -11.26 -0.11
N ARG A 41 -3.99 -10.14 -0.82
CA ARG A 41 -3.95 -10.08 -2.28
C ARG A 41 -3.03 -8.99 -2.79
N THR A 42 -2.37 -9.22 -3.91
CA THR A 42 -1.73 -8.15 -4.68
C THR A 42 -2.78 -7.49 -5.58
N VAL A 43 -2.90 -6.16 -5.51
CA VAL A 43 -3.86 -5.39 -6.29
C VAL A 43 -3.13 -4.34 -7.12
N ARG A 44 -3.52 -4.22 -8.39
CA ARG A 44 -3.10 -3.12 -9.25
C ARG A 44 -3.94 -1.89 -8.89
N PRO A 45 -3.33 -0.71 -8.64
CA PRO A 45 -4.09 0.49 -8.39
C PRO A 45 -4.78 0.97 -9.66
N LYS A 46 -5.91 1.66 -9.50
CA LYS A 46 -6.71 2.18 -10.61
C LYS A 46 -5.87 3.04 -11.57
N GLY A 47 -6.05 2.84 -12.87
CA GLY A 47 -5.32 3.52 -13.94
C GLY A 47 -4.12 2.73 -14.49
N TRP A 48 -3.89 1.51 -14.00
CA TRP A 48 -2.82 0.60 -14.43
C TRP A 48 -3.34 -0.68 -15.10
N GLU A 49 -4.63 -0.74 -15.42
CA GLU A 49 -5.30 -1.94 -15.94
C GLU A 49 -4.72 -2.37 -17.31
N ASP A 50 -4.38 -1.40 -18.17
CA ASP A 50 -3.83 -1.61 -19.51
C ASP A 50 -2.29 -1.71 -19.55
N LYS A 51 -1.62 -1.56 -18.40
CA LYS A 51 -0.16 -1.62 -18.30
C LYS A 51 0.30 -3.06 -18.07
N SER A 52 1.52 -3.36 -18.50
CA SER A 52 2.12 -4.67 -18.27
C SER A 52 2.25 -4.93 -16.76
N HIS A 53 2.15 -6.19 -16.34
CA HIS A 53 2.32 -6.57 -14.93
C HIS A 53 3.68 -6.12 -14.38
N GLY A 54 4.76 -6.36 -15.13
CA GLY A 54 6.11 -5.95 -14.74
C GLY A 54 6.30 -4.45 -14.65
N ASP A 55 5.41 -3.65 -15.27
CA ASP A 55 5.48 -2.21 -15.19
C ASP A 55 4.64 -1.60 -14.06
N SER A 56 3.60 -2.32 -13.63
CA SER A 56 2.57 -1.79 -12.76
C SER A 56 3.01 -1.84 -11.29
N PRO A 57 2.79 -0.76 -10.51
CA PRO A 57 2.96 -0.85 -9.08
C PRO A 57 1.90 -1.79 -8.51
N LEU A 58 2.30 -2.55 -7.49
CA LEU A 58 1.43 -3.48 -6.79
C LEU A 58 1.26 -3.04 -5.34
N PHE A 59 0.04 -3.15 -4.87
CA PHE A 59 -0.33 -2.90 -3.49
C PHE A 59 -0.71 -4.25 -2.86
N GLU A 60 -0.48 -4.41 -1.57
CA GLU A 60 -1.03 -5.52 -0.83
C GLU A 60 -2.34 -5.10 -0.18
N ARG A 61 -3.37 -5.93 -0.28
CA ARG A 61 -4.65 -5.72 0.36
C ARG A 61 -5.02 -6.94 1.19
N TYR A 62 -5.16 -6.72 2.50
CA TYR A 62 -5.63 -7.71 3.45
C TYR A 62 -7.15 -7.66 3.52
N ILE A 63 -7.79 -8.80 3.29
CA ILE A 63 -9.22 -8.97 3.20
C ILE A 63 -9.71 -10.02 4.21
N GLN A 64 -10.74 -9.66 4.96
CA GLN A 64 -11.37 -10.52 5.95
C GLN A 64 -12.72 -10.99 5.41
N TRP A 65 -13.05 -12.26 5.64
CA TRP A 65 -14.38 -12.78 5.34
C TRP A 65 -15.31 -12.59 6.55
N SER A 66 -16.57 -12.26 6.26
CA SER A 66 -17.67 -12.24 7.22
C SER A 66 -18.94 -12.78 6.57
N GLU A 67 -19.99 -13.02 7.34
CA GLU A 67 -21.32 -13.39 6.81
C GLU A 67 -21.86 -12.37 5.80
N SER A 68 -21.51 -11.08 5.98
CA SER A 68 -21.88 -9.99 5.08
C SER A 68 -21.04 -9.92 3.79
N GLY A 69 -20.06 -10.81 3.64
CA GLY A 69 -19.13 -10.86 2.53
C GLY A 69 -17.69 -10.50 2.93
N ILE A 70 -16.87 -10.28 1.90
CA ILE A 70 -15.44 -9.95 2.05
C ILE A 70 -15.29 -8.44 2.24
N LYS A 71 -14.49 -8.04 3.23
CA LYS A 71 -14.21 -6.64 3.53
C LYS A 71 -12.70 -6.39 3.53
N PRO A 72 -12.22 -5.31 2.87
CA PRO A 72 -10.84 -4.90 3.02
C PRO A 72 -10.59 -4.32 4.42
N ILE A 73 -9.54 -4.80 5.06
CA ILE A 73 -9.11 -4.39 6.40
C ILE A 73 -7.94 -3.42 6.30
N GLU A 74 -6.97 -3.73 5.44
CA GLU A 74 -5.75 -2.96 5.30
C GLU A 74 -5.25 -2.99 3.85
N GLU A 75 -4.58 -1.91 3.45
CA GLU A 75 -3.88 -1.84 2.18
C GLU A 75 -2.51 -1.20 2.39
N ARG A 76 -1.49 -1.72 1.70
CA ARG A 76 -0.11 -1.25 1.79
C ARG A 76 0.46 -1.08 0.39
N TYR A 77 1.25 -0.04 0.18
CA TYR A 77 2.21 0.02 -0.91
C TYR A 77 3.59 -0.32 -0.36
N ILE A 78 4.33 -1.22 -1.01
CA ILE A 78 5.62 -1.71 -0.53
C ILE A 78 6.68 -1.39 -1.59
N ASP A 79 7.76 -0.73 -1.16
CA ASP A 79 8.94 -0.49 -1.98
C ASP A 79 10.15 -1.14 -1.29
N ILE A 80 10.37 -2.42 -1.62
CA ILE A 80 11.43 -3.24 -1.04
C ILE A 80 12.80 -2.65 -1.38
N GLU A 81 13.00 -2.21 -2.62
CA GLU A 81 14.26 -1.66 -3.12
C GLU A 81 14.65 -0.40 -2.35
N LYS A 82 13.67 0.48 -2.08
CA LYS A 82 13.91 1.71 -1.33
C LYS A 82 13.73 1.53 0.18
N GLY A 83 13.30 0.37 0.66
CA GLY A 83 13.31 0.00 2.08
C GLY A 83 12.21 0.61 2.95
N TYR A 84 11.04 0.94 2.37
CA TYR A 84 9.89 1.46 3.11
C TYR A 84 8.57 0.89 2.57
N TYR A 85 7.51 1.03 3.36
CA TYR A 85 6.14 0.84 2.90
C TYR A 85 5.26 2.00 3.34
N VAL A 86 4.10 2.13 2.70
CA VAL A 86 3.05 3.09 3.06
C VAL A 86 1.81 2.30 3.42
N LYS A 87 1.34 2.42 4.67
CA LYS A 87 0.07 1.87 5.13
C LYS A 87 -1.05 2.83 4.74
N ILE A 88 -1.92 2.41 3.83
CA ILE A 88 -3.01 3.25 3.32
C ILE A 88 -4.12 3.36 4.37
N PRO A 89 -4.61 4.58 4.68
CA PRO A 89 -5.73 4.78 5.59
C PRO A 89 -6.96 4.01 5.14
N LYS A 90 -7.74 3.48 6.09
CA LYS A 90 -8.90 2.62 5.83
C LYS A 90 -9.92 3.26 4.88
N GLU A 91 -10.14 4.56 5.01
CA GLU A 91 -11.05 5.35 4.19
C GLU A 91 -10.56 5.57 2.76
N LEU A 92 -9.26 5.36 2.51
CA LEU A 92 -8.59 5.52 1.21
C LEU A 92 -8.24 4.18 0.53
N ILE A 93 -8.53 3.04 1.15
CA ILE A 93 -8.32 1.72 0.53
C ILE A 93 -9.00 1.66 -0.85
N GLY A 94 -8.24 1.25 -1.86
CA GLY A 94 -8.69 1.16 -3.25
C GLY A 94 -8.95 2.50 -3.93
N LYS A 95 -8.59 3.62 -3.29
CA LYS A 95 -8.73 4.97 -3.83
C LYS A 95 -7.38 5.63 -4.09
N ILE A 96 -6.27 5.00 -3.73
CA ILE A 96 -4.93 5.50 -3.99
C ILE A 96 -4.36 4.90 -5.27
N THR A 97 -3.68 5.72 -6.07
CA THR A 97 -2.90 5.29 -7.22
C THR A 97 -1.54 5.97 -7.28
N ILE A 98 -0.67 5.50 -8.16
CA ILE A 98 0.67 6.02 -8.42
C ILE A 98 0.72 6.56 -9.85
N PRO A 99 1.28 7.76 -10.10
CA PRO A 99 1.48 8.26 -11.45
C PRO A 99 2.59 7.51 -12.19
N ASP A 100 2.35 7.18 -13.46
CA ASP A 100 3.21 6.36 -14.36
C ASP A 100 4.65 6.90 -14.56
N GLN A 101 4.87 8.21 -14.35
CA GLN A 101 6.11 8.89 -14.73
C GLN A 101 7.28 8.79 -13.72
N GLN A 102 7.20 7.96 -12.66
CA GLN A 102 8.09 8.13 -11.48
C GLN A 102 9.14 7.04 -11.22
N LYS A 103 9.31 6.05 -12.10
CA LYS A 103 10.19 4.88 -11.83
C LYS A 103 11.63 5.22 -11.41
N GLU A 104 12.19 6.31 -11.90
CA GLU A 104 13.61 6.67 -11.69
C GLU A 104 13.83 7.75 -10.60
N SER A 105 12.78 8.18 -9.88
CA SER A 105 12.92 9.30 -8.93
C SER A 105 13.13 8.83 -7.47
N ASN A 106 13.92 9.60 -6.71
CA ASN A 106 14.01 9.50 -5.24
C ASN A 106 12.76 10.05 -4.53
N SER A 107 11.64 10.10 -5.25
CA SER A 107 10.35 10.51 -4.73
C SER A 107 9.26 9.55 -5.19
N GLN A 108 8.19 9.43 -4.42
CA GLN A 108 7.02 8.66 -4.77
C GLN A 108 5.78 9.46 -4.39
N LYS A 109 4.93 9.76 -5.37
CA LYS A 109 3.63 10.43 -5.14
C LYS A 109 2.51 9.40 -5.12
N PHE A 110 1.51 9.68 -4.31
CA PHE A 110 0.29 8.91 -4.16
C PHE A 110 -0.90 9.84 -4.39
N LEU A 111 -1.77 9.48 -5.34
CA LEU A 111 -2.92 10.30 -5.74
C LEU A 111 -4.22 9.68 -5.21
N ASP A 112 -5.12 10.51 -4.66
CA ASP A 112 -6.51 10.10 -4.43
C ASP A 112 -7.27 10.15 -5.75
N THR A 113 -7.64 8.99 -6.27
CA THR A 113 -8.36 8.78 -7.53
C THR A 113 -9.70 9.51 -7.64
N ARG A 114 -10.31 9.91 -6.51
CA ARG A 114 -11.59 10.64 -6.50
C ARG A 114 -11.40 12.12 -6.79
N THR A 115 -10.28 12.69 -6.35
CA THR A 115 -10.01 14.14 -6.43
C THR A 115 -8.87 14.47 -7.37
N ASN A 116 -8.10 13.46 -7.79
CA ASN A 116 -6.85 13.56 -8.53
C ASN A 116 -5.79 14.46 -7.85
N LYS A 117 -5.88 14.64 -6.53
CA LYS A 117 -4.90 15.39 -5.73
C LYS A 117 -3.87 14.46 -5.12
N ILE A 118 -2.66 14.99 -4.91
CA ILE A 118 -1.61 14.29 -4.17
C ILE A 118 -2.06 14.17 -2.71
N TRP A 119 -2.23 12.93 -2.26
CA TRP A 119 -2.51 12.60 -0.87
C TRP A 119 -1.21 12.51 -0.06
N LEU A 120 -0.19 11.84 -0.60
CA LEU A 120 1.10 11.66 0.03
C LEU A 120 2.23 11.82 -1.00
N GLU A 121 3.34 12.39 -0.55
CA GLU A 121 4.57 12.48 -1.34
C GLU A 121 5.76 12.12 -0.45
N VAL A 122 6.41 11.00 -0.77
CA VAL A 122 7.58 10.48 -0.05
C VAL A 122 8.83 10.90 -0.81
N HIS A 123 9.81 11.47 -0.12
CA HIS A 123 11.15 11.78 -0.63
C HIS A 123 12.18 11.00 0.16
N ILE A 124 13.20 10.52 -0.55
CA ILE A 124 14.23 9.67 0.02
C ILE A 124 15.56 10.40 -0.07
N PHE A 125 16.15 10.67 1.09
CA PHE A 125 17.44 11.32 1.22
C PHE A 125 18.45 10.39 1.86
N LYS A 126 19.72 10.52 1.47
CA LYS A 126 20.80 9.83 2.18
C LYS A 126 20.94 10.42 3.59
N ARG A 127 21.13 9.57 4.59
CA ARG A 127 21.24 9.95 6.00
C ARG A 127 22.28 11.05 6.25
N LYS A 128 23.43 10.96 5.59
CA LYS A 128 24.54 11.91 5.69
C LYS A 128 24.23 13.31 5.14
N GLU A 129 23.31 13.42 4.19
CA GLU A 129 22.95 14.68 3.50
C GLU A 129 21.81 15.41 4.22
N TRP A 130 21.04 14.71 5.06
CA TRP A 130 19.83 15.23 5.70
C TRP A 130 20.02 16.56 6.44
N PHE A 131 21.15 16.79 7.10
CA PHE A 131 21.42 18.02 7.86
C PHE A 131 21.38 19.29 7.00
N ASN A 132 21.60 19.15 5.69
CA ASN A 132 21.59 20.26 4.73
C ASN A 132 20.25 20.42 4.00
N ILE A 133 19.34 19.45 4.14
CA ILE A 133 18.04 19.45 3.47
C ILE A 133 17.07 20.34 4.23
N LYS A 134 16.48 21.31 3.52
CA LYS A 134 15.44 22.22 4.03
C LYS A 134 14.14 22.01 3.27
N GLY A 135 13.02 22.41 3.86
CA GLY A 135 11.71 22.33 3.22
C GLY A 135 11.05 20.94 3.29
N TYR A 136 11.65 19.99 4.00
CA TYR A 136 11.11 18.66 4.23
C TYR A 136 11.02 18.36 5.73
N SER A 137 10.10 17.50 6.11
CA SER A 137 10.03 16.90 7.44
C SER A 137 10.23 15.40 7.35
N ALA A 138 11.12 14.88 8.18
CA ALA A 138 11.33 13.44 8.30
C ALA A 138 10.06 12.76 8.83
N ALA A 139 9.65 11.70 8.14
CA ALA A 139 8.72 10.69 8.66
C ALA A 139 9.50 9.64 9.44
N ILE A 140 10.55 9.09 8.80
CA ILE A 140 11.39 8.02 9.35
C ILE A 140 12.85 8.31 9.07
N LYS A 141 13.69 7.86 9.99
CA LYS A 141 15.14 8.01 9.97
C LYS A 141 15.77 6.64 10.20
N THR A 142 16.35 6.04 9.17
CA THR A 142 17.10 4.78 9.28
C THR A 142 18.61 5.08 9.34
N ALA A 143 19.43 4.02 9.42
CA ALA A 143 20.88 4.14 9.40
C ALA A 143 21.40 4.75 8.08
N SER A 144 20.77 4.43 6.95
CA SER A 144 21.21 4.84 5.60
C SER A 144 20.37 5.92 4.96
N HIS A 145 19.07 6.01 5.29
CA HIS A 145 18.13 6.90 4.62
C HIS A 145 17.28 7.73 5.59
N VAL A 146 16.73 8.82 5.06
CA VAL A 146 15.62 9.57 5.66
C VAL A 146 14.48 9.59 4.66
N TYR A 147 13.35 9.04 5.06
CA TYR A 147 12.09 9.15 4.33
C TYR A 147 11.37 10.38 4.87
N ALA A 148 11.07 11.32 3.99
CA ALA A 148 10.55 12.62 4.36
C ALA A 148 9.40 13.03 3.46
N VAL A 149 8.63 13.99 3.93
CA VAL A 149 7.56 14.63 3.16
C VAL A 149 7.85 16.11 3.00
N PRO A 150 7.31 16.80 1.98
CA PRO A 150 7.41 18.26 1.91
C PRO A 150 6.82 18.89 3.19
N LYS A 151 7.45 19.96 3.68
CA LYS A 151 7.05 20.66 4.92
C LYS A 151 5.83 21.54 4.68
N GLN A 152 4.71 20.90 4.34
CA GLN A 152 3.40 21.49 4.09
C GLN A 152 2.38 20.79 5.00
N SER A 153 1.37 21.54 5.45
CA SER A 153 0.46 21.11 6.52
C SER A 153 -0.30 19.81 6.22
N GLU A 154 -0.61 19.59 4.94
CA GLU A 154 -1.30 18.42 4.41
C GLU A 154 -0.44 17.16 4.50
N PHE A 155 0.84 17.24 4.13
CA PHE A 155 1.75 16.10 4.13
C PHE A 155 2.27 15.76 5.53
N GLU A 156 2.45 16.76 6.38
CA GLU A 156 2.84 16.56 7.78
C GLU A 156 1.85 15.68 8.54
N LYS A 157 0.55 15.81 8.24
CA LYS A 157 -0.52 15.02 8.88
C LYS A 157 -0.48 13.54 8.48
N VAL A 158 0.01 13.24 7.28
CA VAL A 158 -0.01 11.88 6.71
C VAL A 158 1.35 11.20 6.71
N LYS A 159 2.42 11.87 7.14
CA LYS A 159 3.77 11.28 7.15
C LYS A 159 3.89 10.02 8.02
N ALA A 160 3.03 9.85 9.03
CA ALA A 160 3.01 8.68 9.91
C ALA A 160 2.57 7.38 9.22
N TYR A 161 1.97 7.48 8.03
CA TYR A 161 1.61 6.32 7.20
C TYR A 161 2.82 5.72 6.48
N ILE A 162 3.94 6.43 6.42
CA ILE A 162 5.21 5.90 5.94
C ILE A 162 5.80 5.07 7.08
N LYS A 163 6.23 3.86 6.77
CA LYS A 163 6.76 2.87 7.70
C LYS A 163 8.09 2.29 7.16
N PRO A 164 9.10 2.03 8.00
CA PRO A 164 10.32 1.39 7.53
C PRO A 164 10.01 -0.06 7.16
N LEU A 165 10.70 -0.62 6.16
CA LEU A 165 10.49 -2.01 5.78
C LEU A 165 10.82 -3.01 6.92
N ALA A 166 11.62 -2.61 7.90
CA ALA A 166 11.88 -3.43 9.08
C ALA A 166 10.62 -3.80 9.88
N ASP A 167 9.59 -2.94 9.84
CA ASP A 167 8.33 -3.14 10.58
C ASP A 167 7.34 -4.02 9.78
N TYR A 168 7.61 -4.25 8.49
CA TYR A 168 6.66 -4.85 7.54
C TYR A 168 6.22 -6.29 7.93
N GLN A 169 7.13 -7.08 8.51
CA GLN A 169 6.87 -8.44 9.00
C GLN A 169 6.71 -8.52 10.53
N GLN A 170 6.83 -7.41 11.25
CA GLN A 170 6.71 -7.36 12.72
C GLN A 170 5.33 -6.88 13.19
N GLU A 171 4.63 -6.12 12.34
CA GLU A 171 3.20 -5.78 12.47
C GLU A 171 2.28 -6.87 11.93
#